data_AF-A0A1M4TH74-F1
#
_entry.id   AF-A0A1M4TH74-F1
#
_cell.length_a   1.000
_cell.length_b   1.000
_cell.length_c   1.000
_cell.angle_alpha   90.00
_cell.angle_beta   90.00
_cell.angle_gamma   90.00
#
_symmetry.space_group_name_H-M   'P 1'
#
loop_
_entity.id
_entity.type
_entity.pdbx_description
1 polymer ?
#
loop_
_entity_poly.entity_id
_entity_poly.type
_entity_poly.pdbx_seq_one_letter_code
_entity_poly.pdbx_strand_id
1 'polypeptide(L)'
;MKTLNYFFFYTYIGLVVLAGFWGAFLGADVDHQLLLSLDTSTLADETRANVLSQYRFLRAMELGFGLFAIVFRTEIFTVKKFNTLFLTIMLAGVLARTVSLFADGSPSWIFYFFMIYEGVGVIIIFLYSRNRLERSLQ
;
A
#
# COMPACT_ATOMS: atom_id res chain seq x y z
N MET A 1 -20.61 -10.19 -0.09
CA MET A 1 -19.20 -10.59 0.13
C MET A 1 -18.36 -10.60 -1.14
N LYS A 2 -18.73 -11.31 -2.22
CA LYS A 2 -17.92 -11.37 -3.46
C LYS A 2 -17.65 -9.98 -4.07
N THR A 3 -18.70 -9.17 -4.30
CA THR A 3 -18.57 -7.81 -4.84
C THR A 3 -17.73 -6.90 -3.95
N LEU A 4 -17.91 -7.00 -2.64
CA LEU A 4 -17.17 -6.20 -1.65
C LEU A 4 -15.67 -6.54 -1.68
N ASN A 5 -15.33 -7.82 -1.73
CA ASN A 5 -13.96 -8.29 -1.87
C ASN A 5 -13.29 -7.78 -3.16
N TYR A 6 -13.96 -7.88 -4.31
CA TYR A 6 -13.43 -7.32 -5.56
C TYR A 6 -13.30 -5.80 -5.50
N PHE A 7 -14.27 -5.11 -4.90
CA PHE A 7 -14.22 -3.67 -4.71
C PHE A 7 -12.96 -3.29 -3.93
N PHE A 8 -12.78 -3.81 -2.71
CA PHE A 8 -11.61 -3.51 -1.88
C PHE A 8 -10.29 -3.90 -2.54
N PHE A 9 -10.24 -5.04 -3.23
CA PHE A 9 -9.04 -5.45 -3.96
C PHE A 9 -8.68 -4.46 -5.07
N TYR A 10 -9.59 -4.18 -6.00
CA TYR A 10 -9.28 -3.36 -7.18
C TYR A 10 -9.06 -1.90 -6.83
N THR A 11 -9.80 -1.37 -5.86
CA THR A 11 -9.61 0.01 -5.38
C THR A 11 -8.30 0.16 -4.63
N TYR A 12 -7.94 -0.78 -3.75
CA TYR A 12 -6.65 -0.77 -3.08
C TYR A 12 -5.50 -0.87 -4.09
N ILE A 13 -5.55 -1.83 -5.01
CA ILE A 13 -4.52 -1.98 -6.04
C ILE A 13 -4.46 -0.77 -6.97
N GLY A 14 -5.61 -0.22 -7.35
CA GLY A 14 -5.67 1.02 -8.12
C GLY A 14 -4.99 2.18 -7.40
N LEU A 15 -5.27 2.37 -6.10
CA LEU A 15 -4.62 3.39 -5.28
C LEU A 15 -3.11 3.16 -5.17
N VAL A 16 -2.67 1.93 -4.91
CA VAL A 16 -1.24 1.58 -4.80
C VAL A 16 -0.50 1.83 -6.12
N VAL A 17 -1.08 1.44 -7.26
CA VAL A 17 -0.48 1.66 -8.57
C VAL A 17 -0.44 3.15 -8.92
N LEU A 18 -1.54 3.87 -8.72
CA LEU A 18 -1.60 5.29 -9.04
C LEU A 18 -0.69 6.12 -8.14
N ALA A 19 -0.74 5.91 -6.82
CA ALA A 19 0.11 6.61 -5.86
C ALA A 19 1.58 6.22 -6.02
N GLY A 20 1.88 4.94 -6.25
CA GLY A 20 3.22 4.45 -6.50
C GLY A 20 3.82 5.05 -7.78
N PHE A 21 3.07 5.06 -8.88
CA PHE A 21 3.51 5.67 -10.13
C PHE A 21 3.69 7.19 -9.99
N TRP A 22 2.70 7.86 -9.40
CA TRP A 22 2.75 9.30 -9.17
C TRP A 22 3.96 9.70 -8.33
N GLY A 23 4.13 9.09 -7.15
CA GLY A 23 5.21 9.44 -6.22
C GLY A 23 6.60 9.00 -6.69
N ALA A 24 6.71 7.95 -7.51
CA ALA A 24 7.99 7.50 -8.05
C ALA A 24 8.49 8.38 -9.21
N PHE A 25 7.59 8.82 -10.10
CA PHE A 25 8.00 9.41 -11.38
C PHE A 25 7.56 10.86 -11.60
N LEU A 26 6.47 11.31 -10.99
CA LEU A 26 5.84 12.60 -11.35
C LEU A 26 5.86 13.61 -10.20
N GLY A 27 5.30 13.26 -9.05
CA GLY A 27 4.87 14.22 -8.03
C GLY A 27 5.52 14.02 -6.66
N ALA A 28 6.75 13.52 -6.60
CA ALA A 28 7.44 13.26 -5.33
C ALA A 28 7.45 14.49 -4.40
N ASP A 29 7.77 15.69 -4.91
CA ASP A 29 7.78 16.92 -4.12
C ASP A 29 6.38 17.31 -3.61
N VAL A 30 5.37 17.18 -4.47
CA VAL A 30 3.96 17.45 -4.12
C VAL A 30 3.51 16.52 -3.01
N ASP A 31 3.88 15.24 -3.09
CA ASP A 31 3.53 14.27 -2.07
C ASP A 31 4.19 14.58 -0.72
N HIS A 32 5.45 15.01 -0.69
CA HIS A 32 6.10 15.40 0.57
C HIS A 32 5.39 16.59 1.21
N GLN A 33 4.97 17.56 0.40
CA GLN A 33 4.24 18.71 0.91
C GLN A 33 2.85 18.32 1.42
N LEU A 34 2.11 17.48 0.68
CA LEU A 34 0.73 17.13 1.00
C LEU A 34 0.61 16.06 2.10
N LEU A 35 1.50 15.07 2.10
CA LEU A 35 1.44 13.93 3.02
C LEU A 35 2.31 14.13 4.26
N LEU A 36 3.48 14.76 4.09
CA LEU A 36 4.47 14.91 5.16
C LEU A 36 4.56 16.35 5.68
N SER A 37 3.80 17.29 5.10
CA SER A 37 3.90 18.73 5.40
C SER A 37 5.34 19.26 5.29
N LEU A 38 6.13 18.66 4.39
CA LEU A 38 7.54 18.98 4.20
C LEU A 38 7.73 19.70 2.86
N ASP A 39 8.17 20.96 2.92
CA ASP A 39 8.61 21.70 1.74
C ASP A 39 10.06 21.32 1.40
N THR A 40 10.22 20.43 0.42
CA THR A 40 11.51 19.93 -0.03
C THR A 40 12.38 21.01 -0.65
N SER A 41 11.81 22.14 -1.10
CA SER A 41 12.57 23.26 -1.69
C SER A 41 13.40 24.02 -0.68
N THR A 42 13.08 23.90 0.61
CA THR A 42 13.80 24.55 1.72
C THR A 42 15.01 23.74 2.21
N LEU A 43 15.14 22.49 1.77
CA LEU A 43 16.24 21.60 2.15
C LEU A 43 17.51 21.91 1.35
N ALA A 44 18.67 21.64 1.96
CA ALA A 44 19.95 21.65 1.25
C ALA A 44 19.92 20.63 0.08
N ASP A 45 20.57 20.95 -1.03
CA ASP A 45 20.45 20.18 -2.29
C ASP A 45 20.77 18.69 -2.13
N GLU A 46 21.82 18.36 -1.38
CA GLU A 46 22.20 16.96 -1.11
C GLU A 46 21.14 16.24 -0.28
N THR A 47 20.62 16.89 0.77
CA THR A 47 19.56 16.33 1.61
C THR A 47 18.27 16.14 0.81
N ARG A 48 17.91 17.14 -0.02
CA ARG A 48 16.75 17.07 -0.91
C ARG A 48 16.87 15.90 -1.88
N ALA A 49 18.02 15.75 -2.53
CA ALA A 49 18.27 14.66 -3.47
C ALA A 49 18.16 13.29 -2.78
N ASN A 50 18.71 13.14 -1.58
CA ASN A 50 18.64 11.91 -0.80
C ASN A 50 17.19 11.58 -0.40
N VAL A 51 16.46 12.54 0.19
CA VAL A 51 15.07 12.35 0.62
C VAL A 51 14.17 11.98 -0.56
N LEU A 52 14.24 12.74 -1.66
CA LEU A 52 13.43 12.48 -2.85
C LEU A 52 13.77 11.13 -3.50
N SER A 53 15.05 10.76 -3.57
CA SER A 53 15.45 9.49 -4.16
C SER A 53 14.96 8.29 -3.34
N GLN A 54 15.07 8.37 -2.01
CA GLN A 54 14.56 7.33 -1.10
C GLN A 54 13.03 7.22 -1.20
N TYR A 55 12.32 8.34 -1.20
CA TYR A 55 10.87 8.34 -1.36
C TYR A 55 10.43 7.75 -2.70
N ARG A 56 11.07 8.15 -3.81
CA ARG A 56 10.78 7.62 -5.14
C ARG A 56 11.02 6.11 -5.21
N PHE A 57 12.08 5.63 -4.58
CA PHE A 57 12.36 4.19 -4.47
C PHE A 57 11.27 3.44 -3.70
N LEU A 58 10.83 3.96 -2.54
CA LEU A 58 9.74 3.36 -1.77
C LEU A 58 8.42 3.35 -2.56
N ARG A 59 8.11 4.42 -3.29
CA ARG A 59 6.93 4.47 -4.18
C ARG A 59 7.03 3.52 -5.37
N ALA A 60 8.23 3.31 -5.92
CA ALA A 60 8.45 2.33 -6.97
C ALA A 60 8.26 0.88 -6.45
N MET A 61 8.64 0.60 -5.20
CA MET A 61 8.36 -0.67 -4.53
C MET A 61 6.84 -0.90 -4.36
N GLU A 62 6.10 0.12 -3.94
CA GLU A 62 4.63 0.07 -3.86
C GLU A 62 4.00 -0.19 -5.23
N LEU A 63 4.44 0.53 -6.27
CA LEU A 63 4.01 0.29 -7.64
C LEU A 63 4.30 -1.14 -8.07
N GLY A 64 5.48 -1.66 -7.79
CA GLY A 64 5.87 -3.05 -8.08
C GLY A 64 4.94 -4.06 -7.42
N PHE A 65 4.56 -3.83 -6.16
CA PHE A 65 3.57 -4.65 -5.48
C PHE A 65 2.17 -4.55 -6.12
N GLY A 66 1.75 -3.35 -6.51
CA GLY A 66 0.50 -3.13 -7.24
C GLY A 66 0.47 -3.90 -8.56
N LEU A 67 1.55 -3.83 -9.34
CA LEU A 67 1.71 -4.58 -10.60
C LEU A 67 1.71 -6.09 -10.36
N PHE A 68 2.42 -6.57 -9.34
CA PHE A 68 2.37 -7.97 -8.92
C PHE A 68 0.92 -8.43 -8.67
N ALA A 69 0.14 -7.63 -7.94
CA ALA A 69 -1.25 -7.99 -7.64
C ALA A 69 -2.16 -7.97 -8.88
N ILE A 70 -1.90 -7.10 -9.86
CA ILE A 70 -2.62 -7.10 -11.14
C ILE A 70 -2.30 -8.36 -11.94
N VAL A 71 -1.01 -8.72 -12.04
CA VAL A 71 -0.53 -9.87 -12.82
C VAL A 71 -1.04 -11.18 -12.21
N PHE A 72 -0.86 -11.35 -10.90
CA PHE A 72 -1.25 -12.57 -10.18
C PHE A 72 -2.66 -12.50 -9.58
N ARG A 73 -3.54 -11.64 -10.14
CA ARG A 73 -4.89 -11.42 -9.58
C ARG A 73 -5.70 -12.71 -9.47
N THR A 74 -5.55 -13.60 -10.46
CA THR A 74 -6.32 -14.85 -10.50
C THR A 74 -5.85 -15.76 -9.38
N GLU A 75 -4.54 -15.93 -9.26
CA GLU A 75 -3.85 -16.74 -8.26
C GLU A 75 -4.10 -16.21 -6.85
N ILE A 76 -4.17 -14.90 -6.64
CA ILE A 76 -4.52 -14.28 -5.36
C ILE A 76 -5.93 -14.69 -4.92
N PHE A 77 -6.86 -14.94 -5.84
CA PHE A 77 -8.22 -15.37 -5.53
C PHE A 77 -8.44 -16.89 -5.53
N THR A 78 -7.52 -17.67 -6.09
CA THR A 78 -7.67 -19.14 -6.21
C THR A 78 -6.70 -19.91 -5.32
N VAL A 79 -5.45 -19.45 -5.20
CA VAL A 79 -4.35 -20.18 -4.54
C VAL A 79 -4.03 -19.58 -3.18
N LYS A 80 -4.08 -20.40 -2.13
CA LYS A 80 -3.85 -19.93 -0.75
C LYS A 80 -2.52 -19.21 -0.55
N LYS A 81 -1.43 -19.70 -1.16
CA LYS A 81 -0.10 -19.10 -1.02
C LYS A 81 -0.04 -17.64 -1.50
N PHE A 82 -0.63 -17.35 -2.66
CA PHE A 82 -0.67 -15.99 -3.21
C PHE A 82 -1.59 -15.08 -2.40
N ASN A 83 -2.75 -15.60 -1.96
CA ASN A 83 -3.65 -14.85 -1.11
C ASN A 83 -3.01 -14.46 0.23
N THR A 84 -2.34 -15.41 0.90
CA THR A 84 -1.64 -15.15 2.16
C THR A 84 -0.53 -14.12 1.95
N LEU A 85 0.28 -14.24 0.90
CA LEU A 85 1.34 -13.26 0.62
C LEU A 85 0.76 -11.85 0.43
N PHE A 86 -0.29 -11.73 -0.39
CA PHE A 86 -0.98 -10.46 -0.62
C PHE A 86 -1.52 -9.84 0.68
N LEU A 87 -2.25 -10.63 1.49
CA LEU A 87 -2.80 -10.17 2.77
C LEU A 87 -1.71 -9.81 3.78
N THR A 88 -0.61 -10.56 3.83
CA THR A 88 0.52 -10.27 4.70
C THR A 88 1.16 -8.94 4.35
N ILE A 89 1.36 -8.64 3.06
CA ILE A 89 1.94 -7.36 2.63
C ILE A 89 1.00 -6.20 3.02
N MET A 90 -0.30 -6.33 2.76
CA MET A 90 -1.29 -5.32 3.20
C MET A 90 -1.29 -5.13 4.71
N LEU A 91 -1.30 -6.23 5.48
CA LEU A 91 -1.31 -6.18 6.93
C LEU A 91 -0.02 -5.54 7.48
N ALA A 92 1.13 -5.83 6.87
CA ALA A 92 2.39 -5.19 7.23
C ALA A 92 2.32 -3.66 7.06
N GLY A 93 1.66 -3.16 6.02
CA GLY A 93 1.42 -1.72 5.83
C GLY A 93 0.55 -1.10 6.93
N VAL A 94 -0.51 -1.79 7.36
CA VAL A 94 -1.37 -1.35 8.47
C VAL A 94 -0.61 -1.38 9.80
N LEU A 95 0.17 -2.43 10.05
CA LEU A 95 0.98 -2.57 11.26
C LEU A 95 2.08 -1.51 11.31
N ALA A 96 2.76 -1.23 10.20
CA ALA A 96 3.76 -0.17 10.12
C ALA A 96 3.15 1.19 10.50
N ARG A 97 1.97 1.53 9.95
CA ARG A 97 1.25 2.76 10.34
C ARG A 97 0.84 2.75 11.81
N THR A 98 0.40 1.59 12.33
CA THR A 98 0.05 1.47 13.76
C THR A 98 1.27 1.74 14.64
N VAL A 99 2.43 1.16 14.32
CA VAL A 99 3.69 1.40 15.03
C VAL A 99 4.10 2.87 14.95
N SER A 100 4.07 3.48 13.76
CA SER A 100 4.37 4.91 13.60
C SER A 100 3.44 5.82 14.40
N LEU A 101 2.15 5.47 14.52
CA LEU A 101 1.22 6.24 15.35
C LEU A 101 1.64 6.26 16.82
N PHE A 102 2.15 5.14 17.33
CA PHE A 102 2.61 5.02 18.72
C PHE A 102 4.01 5.60 18.95
N ALA A 103 4.91 5.48 17.96
CA ALA A 103 6.30 5.91 18.08
C ALA A 103 6.50 7.39 17.74
N ASP A 104 5.89 7.85 16.65
CA ASP A 104 6.18 9.14 16.02
C ASP A 104 5.01 10.15 16.13
N GLY A 105 3.84 9.69 16.58
CA GLY A 105 2.64 10.51 16.76
C GLY A 105 1.72 10.57 15.52
N SER A 106 0.80 11.54 15.51
CA SER A 106 -0.28 11.64 14.50
C SER A 106 0.06 12.63 13.38
N PRO A 107 0.39 12.18 12.15
CA PRO A 107 0.86 13.09 11.09
C PRO A 107 -0.28 13.87 10.39
N SER A 108 -1.26 13.19 9.79
CA SER A 108 -2.30 13.83 8.99
C SER A 108 -3.60 13.02 8.93
N TRP A 109 -4.72 13.64 8.54
CA TRP A 109 -6.00 12.90 8.42
C TRP A 109 -5.95 11.81 7.34
N ILE A 110 -5.18 12.03 6.27
CA ILE A 110 -4.99 11.10 5.14
C ILE A 110 -4.37 9.79 5.63
N PHE A 111 -3.46 9.88 6.61
CA PHE A 111 -2.85 8.72 7.26
C PHE A 111 -3.90 7.79 7.88
N TYR A 112 -4.85 8.34 8.65
CA TYR A 112 -5.92 7.57 9.27
C TYR A 112 -6.85 6.95 8.23
N PHE A 113 -7.16 7.69 7.16
CA PHE A 113 -7.97 7.17 6.06
C PHE A 113 -7.34 5.92 5.46
N PHE A 114 -6.07 5.96 5.07
CA PHE A 114 -5.38 4.79 4.51
C PHE A 114 -5.27 3.63 5.51
N MET A 115 -4.94 3.92 6.78
CA MET A 115 -4.82 2.90 7.81
C MET A 115 -6.15 2.15 8.04
N ILE A 116 -7.27 2.88 8.17
CA ILE A 116 -8.60 2.29 8.35
C ILE A 116 -9.02 1.54 7.08
N TYR A 117 -8.82 2.17 5.92
CA TYR A 117 -9.21 1.61 4.63
C TYR A 117 -8.51 0.27 4.35
N GLU A 118 -7.20 0.22 4.53
CA GLU A 118 -6.41 -1.00 4.36
C GLU A 118 -6.76 -2.04 5.43
N GLY A 119 -6.95 -1.64 6.69
CA GLY A 119 -7.34 -2.55 7.77
C GLY A 119 -8.69 -3.23 7.51
N VAL A 120 -9.70 -2.45 7.09
CA VAL A 120 -11.00 -2.97 6.68
C VAL A 120 -10.87 -3.89 5.46
N GLY A 121 -10.04 -3.49 4.48
CA GLY A 121 -9.72 -4.31 3.30
C GLY A 121 -9.15 -5.68 3.67
N VAL A 122 -8.13 -5.73 4.52
CA VAL A 122 -7.51 -6.97 5.00
C VAL A 122 -8.54 -7.89 5.64
N ILE A 123 -9.37 -7.35 6.55
CA ILE A 123 -10.39 -8.13 7.26
C ILE A 123 -11.41 -8.72 6.28
N ILE A 124 -11.94 -7.90 5.35
CA ILE A 124 -12.96 -8.34 4.39
C ILE A 124 -12.41 -9.40 3.44
N ILE A 125 -11.21 -9.18 2.90
CA ILE A 125 -10.58 -10.11 1.95
C ILE A 125 -10.24 -11.42 2.66
N PHE A 126 -9.71 -11.37 3.88
CA PHE A 126 -9.41 -12.56 4.70
C PHE A 126 -10.66 -13.38 5.01
N LEU A 127 -11.74 -12.75 5.48
CA LEU A 127 -12.99 -13.43 5.80
C LEU A 127 -13.61 -14.10 4.57
N TYR A 128 -13.49 -13.47 3.40
CA TYR A 128 -13.98 -14.03 2.15
C TYR A 128 -13.09 -15.18 1.63
N SER A 129 -11.78 -15.07 1.77
CA SER A 129 -10.82 -16.01 1.19
C SER A 129 -10.64 -17.29 2.03
N ARG A 130 -10.82 -17.21 3.36
CA ARG A 130 -10.62 -18.31 4.33
C ARG A 130 -11.20 -19.67 3.91
N ASN A 131 -12.40 -19.69 3.30
CA ASN A 131 -13.15 -20.92 2.99
C ASN A 131 -13.22 -21.24 1.48
N ARG A 132 -12.56 -20.46 0.61
CA ARG A 132 -12.70 -20.56 -0.86
C ARG A 132 -11.41 -20.89 -1.61
N LEU A 133 -10.27 -20.88 -0.91
CA LEU A 133 -8.97 -21.06 -1.53
C LEU A 133 -8.59 -22.53 -1.60
N GLU A 134 -8.08 -22.93 -2.75
CA GLU A 134 -7.46 -24.23 -2.91
C GLU A 134 -6.13 -24.23 -2.15
N ARG A 135 -5.92 -25.27 -1.32
CA ARG A 135 -4.58 -25.55 -0.81
C ARG A 135 -3.75 -25.96 -2.01
N SER A 136 -2.66 -25.26 -2.28
CA SER A 136 -1.72 -25.70 -3.31
C SER A 136 -1.36 -27.15 -3.00
N LEU A 137 -1.67 -28.05 -3.93
CA LEU A 137 -1.19 -29.41 -3.92
C LEU A 137 0.34 -29.32 -4.02
N GLN A 138 1.00 -29.44 -2.87
CA GLN A 138 2.39 -29.87 -2.78
C GLN A 138 2.37 -31.37 -2.49
#